data_AF-A0A6B3G5R7-F1
#
_entry.id   AF-A0A6B3G5R7-F1
#
_cell.length_a   1.000
_cell.length_b   1.000
_cell.length_c   1.000
_cell.angle_alpha   90.00
_cell.angle_beta   90.00
_cell.angle_gamma   90.00
#
_symmetry.space_group_name_H-M   'P 1'
#
loop_
_entity.id
_entity.type
_entity.pdbx_description
1 polymer ?
#
loop_
_entity_poly.entity_id
_entity_poly.type
_entity_poly.pdbx_seq_one_letter_code
_entity_poly.pdbx_strand_id
1 'polypeptide(L)' 'AGNPLPEADPYGRTIHFGIREHAMAAAMNGIALHGNTRIYGGTFLVFSDYMRNAVRLSALMHLPVTYVWTHDSIGLG' A
#
# COMPACT_ATOMS: atom_id res chain seq x y z
N ALA A 1 -21.60 14.49 3.37
CA ALA A 1 -21.07 13.64 4.47
C ALA A 1 -19.77 14.28 4.93
N GLY A 2 -19.56 14.47 6.23
CA GLY A 2 -18.34 15.11 6.76
C GLY A 2 -17.08 14.32 6.43
N ASN A 3 -15.91 14.95 6.56
CA ASN A 3 -14.63 14.26 6.47
C ASN A 3 -14.61 13.08 7.48
N PRO A 4 -14.48 11.82 7.04
CA PRO A 4 -14.49 10.67 7.93
C PRO A 4 -13.25 10.61 8.84
N LEU A 5 -12.22 11.41 8.55
CA LEU A 5 -10.98 11.51 9.31
C LEU A 5 -10.73 12.98 9.70
N PRO A 6 -11.41 13.51 10.73
CA PRO A 6 -11.34 14.92 11.10
C PRO A 6 -9.94 15.42 11.49
N GLU A 7 -9.05 14.50 11.89
CA GLU A 7 -7.64 14.80 12.22
C GLU A 7 -6.67 14.60 11.04
N ALA A 8 -7.18 14.25 9.85
CA ALA A 8 -6.33 14.06 8.68
C ALA A 8 -5.70 15.39 8.22
N ASP A 9 -4.39 15.36 8.00
CA ASP A 9 -3.60 16.47 7.52
C ASP A 9 -2.93 16.13 6.18
N PRO A 10 -2.87 17.04 5.19
CA PRO A 10 -2.20 16.80 3.92
C PRO A 10 -0.71 16.40 4.02
N TYR A 11 -0.05 16.73 5.14
CA TYR A 11 1.33 16.39 5.45
C TYR A 11 1.46 15.25 6.47
N GLY A 12 0.33 14.61 6.83
CA GLY A 12 0.31 13.42 7.66
C GLY A 12 1.07 12.24 7.04
N ARG A 13 1.57 11.34 7.88
CA ARG A 13 2.38 10.17 7.44
C ARG A 13 1.58 8.88 7.30
N THR A 14 0.32 8.87 7.74
CA THR A 14 -0.56 7.71 7.69
C THR A 14 -1.57 7.89 6.56
N ILE A 15 -1.54 6.99 5.57
CA ILE A 15 -2.48 6.98 4.46
C ILE A 15 -3.50 5.88 4.70
N HIS A 16 -4.78 6.25 4.77
CA HIS A 16 -5.89 5.30 4.92
C HIS A 16 -6.42 4.89 3.54
N PHE A 17 -5.87 3.81 2.97
CA PHE A 17 -6.26 3.33 1.64
C PHE A 17 -7.67 2.71 1.60
N GLY A 18 -8.20 2.27 2.74
CA GLY A 18 -9.40 1.43 2.82
C GLY A 18 -9.15 0.03 2.26
N ILE A 19 -10.22 -0.70 1.94
CA ILE A 19 -10.16 -2.06 1.35
C ILE A 19 -9.92 -1.92 -0.16
N ARG A 20 -8.70 -1.53 -0.54
CA ARG A 20 -8.34 -1.14 -1.90
C ARG A 20 -6.88 -1.51 -2.23
N GLU A 21 -6.52 -2.77 -2.06
CA GLU A 21 -5.14 -3.26 -2.15
C GLU A 21 -4.49 -2.96 -3.51
N HIS A 22 -5.24 -3.15 -4.61
CA HIS A 22 -4.74 -2.83 -5.94
C HIS A 22 -4.39 -1.34 -6.09
N ALA A 23 -5.30 -0.47 -5.66
CA ALA A 23 -5.11 0.98 -5.72
C ALA A 23 -4.02 1.45 -4.76
N MET A 24 -3.93 0.85 -3.57
CA MET A 24 -2.85 1.08 -2.61
C MET A 24 -1.50 0.81 -3.27
N ALA A 25 -1.31 -0.36 -3.86
CA ALA A 25 -0.05 -0.73 -4.50
C ALA A 25 0.32 0.18 -5.69
N ALA A 26 -0.67 0.53 -6.52
CA ALA A 26 -0.46 1.46 -7.64
C ALA A 26 -0.10 2.88 -7.16
N ALA A 27 -0.77 3.37 -6.11
CA ALA A 27 -0.46 4.66 -5.49
C ALA A 27 0.94 4.66 -4.86
N MET A 28 1.32 3.58 -4.18
CA MET A 28 2.68 3.41 -3.63
C MET A 28 3.75 3.47 -4.72
N ASN A 29 3.50 2.90 -5.90
CA ASN A 29 4.40 3.05 -7.05
C ASN A 29 4.53 4.52 -7.47
N GLY A 30 3.42 5.25 -7.54
CA GLY A 30 3.43 6.69 -7.83
C GLY A 30 4.21 7.50 -6.79
N ILE A 31 4.04 7.19 -5.51
CA ILE A 31 4.78 7.85 -4.42
C ILE A 31 6.28 7.58 -4.53
N ALA A 32 6.67 6.33 -4.80
CA ALA A 32 8.08 5.97 -4.99
C ALA A 32 8.70 6.62 -6.23
N LEU A 33 7.94 6.73 -7.34
CA LEU A 33 8.36 7.42 -8.56
C LEU A 33 8.53 8.93 -8.36
N HIS A 34 7.65 9.56 -7.58
CA HIS A 34 7.74 10.99 -7.27
C HIS A 34 9.01 11.31 -6.44
N GLY A 35 9.48 10.37 -5.62
CA GLY A 35 10.73 10.49 -4.87
C GLY A 35 10.58 11.13 -3.48
N ASN A 36 11.73 11.36 -2.83
CA ASN A 36 11.90 11.98 -1.50
C ASN A 36 11.20 11.29 -0.31
N THR A 37 10.59 10.12 -0.53
CA THR A 37 9.91 9.35 0.52
C THR A 37 10.27 7.87 0.43
N ARG A 38 10.02 7.13 1.51
CA ARG A 38 10.07 5.66 1.54
C ARG A 38 8.71 5.18 1.95
N ILE A 39 7.97 4.65 0.99
CA ILE A 39 6.59 4.22 1.20
C ILE A 39 6.52 2.73 1.54
N TYR A 40 5.65 2.41 2.48
CA TYR A 40 5.23 1.05 2.77
C TYR A 40 3.70 0.99 2.85
N GLY A 41 3.14 -0.19 2.61
CA GLY A 41 1.71 -0.46 2.73
C GLY A 41 1.50 -1.86 3.29
N GLY A 42 0.42 -2.01 4.06
CA GLY A 42 0.13 -3.22 4.80
C GLY A 42 -1.20 -3.86 4.40
N THR A 43 -1.20 -5.18 4.26
CA THR A 43 -2.42 -6.01 4.15
C THR A 43 -2.09 -7.45 4.60
N PHE A 44 -3.04 -8.37 4.49
CA PHE A 44 -2.79 -9.79 4.73
C PHE A 44 -2.20 -10.44 3.47
N LEU A 45 -1.34 -11.44 3.63
CA LEU A 45 -0.67 -12.11 2.51
C LEU A 45 -1.67 -12.64 1.49
N VAL A 46 -2.82 -13.16 1.93
CA VAL A 46 -3.88 -13.66 1.04
C VAL A 46 -4.41 -12.60 0.07
N PHE A 47 -4.41 -11.32 0.46
CA PHE A 47 -4.86 -10.22 -0.39
C PHE A 47 -3.76 -9.64 -1.28
N SER A 48 -2.53 -10.16 -1.22
CA SER A 48 -1.48 -9.83 -2.20
C SER A 48 -1.93 -10.10 -3.63
N ASP A 49 -2.82 -11.07 -3.83
CA ASP A 49 -3.39 -11.42 -5.13
C ASP A 49 -4.25 -10.30 -5.73
N TYR A 50 -4.95 -9.51 -4.90
CA TYR A 50 -5.72 -8.35 -5.36
C TYR A 50 -4.82 -7.27 -5.96
N MET A 51 -3.56 -7.20 -5.54
CA MET A 51 -2.58 -6.18 -5.94
C MET A 51 -1.43 -6.70 -6.81
N ARG A 52 -1.45 -7.98 -7.19
CA ARG A 52 -0.35 -8.66 -7.88
C ARG A 52 0.15 -7.93 -9.13
N ASN A 53 -0.75 -7.34 -9.92
CA ASN A 53 -0.37 -6.59 -11.14
C ASN A 53 0.42 -5.32 -10.83
N ALA A 54 0.01 -4.57 -9.79
CA ALA A 54 0.71 -3.37 -9.36
C ALA A 54 2.07 -3.70 -8.73
N VAL A 55 2.16 -4.77 -7.93
CA VAL A 55 3.43 -5.31 -7.38
C VAL A 55 4.39 -5.70 -8.50
N ARG A 56 3.89 -6.39 -9.54
CA ARG A 56 4.69 -6.74 -10.72
C ARG A 56 5.27 -5.50 -11.39
N LEU A 57 4.50 -4.43 -11.52
CA LEU A 57 4.99 -3.17 -12.09
C LEU A 57 6.08 -2.52 -11.22
N SER A 58 5.96 -2.58 -9.89
CA SER A 58 7.00 -2.10 -8.97
C SER A 58 8.32 -2.81 -9.20
N ALA A 59 8.27 -4.13 -9.37
CA ALA A 59 9.45 -4.95 -9.64
C ALA A 59 10.08 -4.61 -11.00
N LEU A 60 9.27 -4.45 -12.06
CA LEU A 60 9.74 -4.09 -13.41
C LEU A 60 10.38 -2.69 -13.46
N MET A 61 9.86 -1.76 -12.67
CA MET A 61 10.39 -0.39 -12.58
C MET A 61 11.54 -0.24 -11.57
N HIS A 62 11.93 -1.32 -10.88
CA HIS A 62 12.92 -1.29 -9.81
C HIS A 62 12.61 -0.28 -8.69
N LEU A 63 11.33 -0.15 -8.30
CA LEU A 63 10.94 0.81 -7.29
C LEU A 63 11.20 0.30 -5.86
N PRO A 64 11.67 1.16 -4.94
CA PRO A 64 11.91 0.79 -3.54
C PRO A 64 10.61 0.79 -2.70
N VAL A 65 9.58 0.09 -3.17
CA VAL A 65 8.29 -0.03 -2.48
C VAL A 65 8.31 -1.21 -1.51
N THR A 66 7.93 -0.98 -0.25
CA THR A 66 7.90 -2.05 0.77
C THR A 66 6.47 -2.55 1.00
N TYR A 67 6.27 -3.87 0.90
CA TYR A 67 4.99 -4.50 1.19
C TYR A 67 5.05 -5.25 2.53
N VAL A 68 4.19 -4.87 3.47
CA VAL A 68 4.07 -5.53 4.77
C VAL A 68 2.89 -6.49 4.70
N TRP A 69 3.17 -7.75 4.35
CA TRP A 69 2.16 -8.81 4.29
C TRP A 69 2.19 -9.63 5.57
N THR A 70 1.14 -9.45 6.38
CA THR A 70 0.93 -10.20 7.62
C THR A 70 0.07 -11.44 7.37
N HIS A 71 -0.14 -12.29 8.39
CA HIS A 71 -1.00 -13.48 8.28
C HIS A 71 -0.57 -14.36 7.10
N ASP A 72 0.67 -14.82 7.17
CA ASP A 72 1.40 -15.43 6.06
C ASP A 72 1.10 -16.92 5.85
N SER A 73 0.28 -17.53 6.70
CA SER A 73 0.13 -18.97 6.76
C SER A 73 -1.15 -19.39 7.46
N ILE A 74 -1.32 -20.71 7.59
CA ILE A 74 -2.33 -21.37 8.42
C ILE A 74 -2.31 -20.92 9.90
N GLY A 75 -1.23 -20.26 10.36
CA GLY A 75 -1.13 -19.74 11.73
C GLY A 75 -2.09 -18.57 12.03
N LEU A 76 -2.79 -18.04 11.01
CA LEU A 76 -3.91 -17.11 11.19
C LEU A 76 -5.04 -17.72 12.04
N GLY A 77 -5.25 -19.04 11.93
CA GLY A 77 -6.41 -19.76 12.48
C GLY A 77 -7.35 -20.29 11.40
#